data_AF-A0A967BKD4-F1
#
_entry.id   AF-A0A967BKD4-F1
#
_cell.length_a   1.000
_cell.length_b   1.000
_cell.length_c   1.000
_cell.angle_alpha   90.00
_cell.angle_beta   90.00
_cell.angle_gamma   90.00
#
_symmetry.space_group_name_H-M   'P 1'
#
loop_
_entity.id
_entity.type
_entity.pdbx_description
1 polymer ?
#
loop_
_entity_poly.entity_id
_entity_poly.type
_entity_poly.pdbx_seq_one_letter_code
_entity_poly.pdbx_strand_id
1 'polypeptide(L)' 'MRIGIRREDKTEWEARVPLIPKDVEKLINRGIEVFLQPS' A
#
# COMPACT_ATOMS: atom_id res chain seq x y z
N MET A 1 -9.56 -12.17 1.75
CA MET A 1 -8.23 -12.04 1.07
C MET A 1 -7.59 -10.75 1.56
N ARG A 2 -6.29 -10.74 1.82
CA ARG A 2 -5.60 -9.61 2.45
C ARG A 2 -4.29 -9.29 1.74
N ILE A 3 -3.99 -8.00 1.60
CA ILE A 3 -2.78 -7.49 0.96
C ILE A 3 -2.00 -6.63 1.95
N GLY A 4 -0.70 -6.88 2.06
CA GLY A 4 0.23 -6.03 2.80
C GLY A 4 1.04 -5.15 1.86
N ILE A 5 1.17 -3.87 2.21
CA ILE A 5 2.01 -2.89 1.53
C ILE A 5 3.17 -2.54 2.48
N ARG A 6 4.39 -2.90 2.09
CA ARG A 6 5.63 -2.55 2.81
C ARG A 6 6.12 -1.17 2.35
N ARG A 7 6.73 -0.41 3.25
CA ARG A 7 7.49 0.78 2.88
C ARG A 7 8.72 0.38 2.06
N GLU A 8 8.94 1.04 0.94
CA GLU A 8 10.11 0.81 0.12
C GLU A 8 11.36 1.35 0.82
N ASP A 9 12.42 0.54 0.88
CA ASP A 9 13.65 0.81 1.64
C ASP A 9 14.93 0.71 0.80
N LYS A 10 14.79 0.80 -0.54
CA LYS A 10 15.93 0.74 -1.48
C LYS A 10 16.95 1.86 -1.28
N THR A 11 16.50 3.08 -1.02
CA THR A 11 17.37 4.24 -0.80
C THR A 11 16.72 5.21 0.20
N GLU A 12 17.52 6.07 0.82
CA GLU A 12 17.03 7.12 1.74
C GLU A 12 16.08 8.13 1.08
N TRP A 13 16.14 8.23 -0.26
CA TRP A 13 15.32 9.14 -1.07
C TRP A 13 14.11 8.46 -1.73
N GLU A 14 13.95 7.15 -1.53
CA GLU A 14 12.86 6.39 -2.14
C GLU A 14 11.53 6.67 -1.45
N ALA A 15 10.66 7.38 -2.15
CA ALA A 15 9.34 7.79 -1.67
C ALA A 15 8.19 7.18 -2.50
N ARG A 16 8.48 6.27 -3.44
CA ARG A 16 7.43 5.61 -4.22
C ARG A 16 6.73 4.55 -3.37
N VAL A 17 5.45 4.35 -3.69
CA VAL A 17 4.62 3.30 -3.11
C VAL A 17 3.91 2.56 -4.25
N PRO A 18 3.64 1.24 -4.11
CA PRO A 18 3.06 0.44 -5.19
C PRO A 18 1.59 0.76 -5.45
N LEU A 19 0.88 1.36 -4.49
CA LEU A 19 -0.53 1.71 -4.58
C LEU A 19 -0.75 3.11 -4.00
N ILE A 20 -1.56 3.90 -4.69
CA ILE A 20 -2.03 5.20 -4.20
C ILE A 20 -3.37 5.04 -3.47
N PRO A 21 -3.82 6.04 -2.68
CA PRO A 21 -5.07 5.94 -1.93
C PRO A 21 -6.29 5.56 -2.79
N LYS A 22 -6.38 6.05 -4.02
CA LYS A 22 -7.47 5.73 -4.96
C LYS A 22 -7.51 4.25 -5.36
N ASP A 23 -6.36 3.58 -5.42
CA ASP A 23 -6.33 2.15 -5.73
C ASP A 23 -6.66 1.31 -4.50
N VAL A 24 -6.25 1.76 -3.31
CA VAL A 24 -6.66 1.16 -2.03
C VAL A 24 -8.18 1.22 -1.85
N GLU A 25 -8.81 2.34 -2.20
CA GLU A 25 -10.27 2.48 -2.18
C GLU A 25 -10.97 1.42 -3.05
N LYS A 26 -10.49 1.20 -4.28
CA LYS A 26 -11.03 0.15 -5.17
C LYS A 26 -10.86 -1.25 -4.57
N LEU A 27 -9.76 -1.52 -3.88
CA LEU A 27 -9.51 -2.81 -3.24
C LEU A 27 -10.46 -3.05 -2.07
N ILE A 28 -10.63 -2.04 -1.21
CA ILE A 28 -11.55 -2.09 -0.06
C ILE A 28 -13.00 -2.27 -0.55
N ASN A 29 -13.42 -1.55 -1.58
CA ASN A 29 -14.76 -1.69 -2.17
C ASN A 29 -15.01 -3.08 -2.78
N ARG A 30 -13.95 -3.84 -3.09
CA ARG A 30 -14.04 -5.24 -3.53
C ARG A 30 -13.92 -6.24 -2.37
N GLY A 31 -13.94 -5.77 -1.13
CA GLY A 31 -13.85 -6.59 0.08
C GLY A 31 -12.44 -7.10 0.38
N ILE A 32 -11.40 -6.47 -0.17
CA ILE A 32 -10.01 -6.83 0.10
C ILE A 32 -9.48 -5.96 1.23
N GLU A 33 -8.97 -6.61 2.28
CA GLU A 33 -8.36 -5.93 3.42
C GLU A 33 -6.93 -5.51 3.07
N VAL A 34 -6.58 -4.25 3.36
CA VAL A 34 -5.26 -3.66 3.07
C VAL A 34 -4.57 -3.30 4.37
N PHE A 35 -3.34 -3.76 4.55
CA PHE A 35 -2.47 -3.38 5.66
C PHE A 35 -1.27 -2.61 5.13
N LEU A 36 -1.04 -1.41 5.68
CA LEU A 36 0.08 -0.55 5.34
C LEU A 36 1.09 -0.54 6.49
N GLN A 37 2.37 -0.74 6.18
CA GLN A 37 3.44 -0.49 7.13
C GLN A 37 3.55 1.03 7.38
N PRO A 38 3.49 1.51 8.64
CA PRO A 38 3.71 2.92 8.95
C PRO A 38 5.12 3.36 8.55
N SER A 39 5.22 4.61 8.08
CA SER A 39 6.49 5.24 7.72
C SER A 39 7.20 5.83 8.91
#